data_AF-A0AAW4CKY3-F1
#
_entry.id   AF-A0AAW4CKY3-F1
#
_cell.length_a   1.000
_cell.length_b   1.000
_cell.length_c   1.000
_cell.angle_alpha   90.00
_cell.angle_beta   90.00
_cell.angle_gamma   90.00
#
_symmetry.space_group_name_H-M   'P 1'
#
loop_
_entity.id
_entity.type
_entity.pdbx_description
1 polymer ?
#
loop_
_entity_poly.entity_id
_entity_poly.type
_entity_poly.pdbx_seq_one_letter_code
_entity_poly.pdbx_strand_id
1 'polypeptide(L)'
;MPEWFLKTILILDTSWVFILSPAIFIFYFRKDYLALRFALITAAFFLYGTIIHPYLKEFDNGIYVYRYLVWAFNDIAWMALIAYLGLKDKVYLWQCVLGQLVVIMAPILQLFRLVDRHLWDLSYSTYIYKTLLPFINIGTVVVCYLPLIYILTKDKKSPASQ
;
A
#
# COMPACT_ATOMS: atom_id res chain seq x y z
N MET A 1 -7.62 -17.50 -24.18
CA MET A 1 -8.00 -16.28 -23.44
C MET A 1 -7.46 -15.07 -24.17
N PRO A 2 -8.12 -13.91 -24.12
CA PRO A 2 -7.63 -12.70 -24.78
C PRO A 2 -6.28 -12.23 -24.20
N GLU A 3 -5.38 -11.73 -25.04
CA GLU A 3 -4.08 -11.13 -24.66
C GLU A 3 -4.22 -10.03 -23.59
N TRP A 4 -5.22 -9.16 -23.74
CA TRP A 4 -5.51 -8.08 -22.80
C TRP A 4 -5.90 -8.60 -21.41
N PHE A 5 -6.55 -9.76 -21.34
CA PHE A 5 -6.98 -10.39 -20.09
C PHE A 5 -5.78 -10.96 -19.33
N LEU A 6 -4.88 -11.65 -20.03
CA LEU A 6 -3.64 -12.17 -19.44
C LEU A 6 -2.73 -11.05 -18.94
N LYS A 7 -2.61 -9.95 -19.71
CA LYS A 7 -1.85 -8.77 -19.28
C LYS A 7 -2.44 -8.12 -18.04
N THR A 8 -3.78 -8.07 -17.94
CA THR A 8 -4.47 -7.52 -16.76
C THR A 8 -4.26 -8.39 -15.53
N ILE A 9 -4.37 -9.72 -15.67
CA ILE A 9 -4.08 -10.66 -14.58
C ILE A 9 -2.63 -10.53 -14.14
N LEU A 10 -1.68 -10.45 -15.07
CA LEU A 10 -0.27 -10.30 -14.75
C LEU A 10 0.01 -9.00 -13.97
N ILE A 11 -0.60 -7.88 -14.37
CA ILE A 11 -0.48 -6.60 -13.66
C ILE A 11 -1.10 -6.70 -12.27
N LEU A 12 -2.27 -7.34 -12.17
CA LEU A 12 -2.95 -7.52 -10.89
C LEU A 12 -2.16 -8.44 -9.96
N ASP A 13 -1.59 -9.54 -10.45
CA ASP A 13 -0.80 -10.52 -9.71
C ASP A 13 0.55 -9.94 -9.26
N THR A 14 1.17 -9.12 -10.11
CA THR A 14 2.38 -8.36 -9.75
C THR A 14 2.09 -7.27 -8.71
N SER A 15 0.85 -6.77 -8.68
CA SER A 15 0.43 -5.75 -7.75
C SER A 15 -0.15 -6.35 -6.46
N TRP A 16 0.04 -5.67 -5.35
CA TRP A 16 -0.67 -6.01 -4.10
C TRP A 16 -2.20 -5.77 -4.20
N VAL A 17 -2.70 -5.26 -5.32
CA VAL A 17 -4.12 -4.98 -5.58
C VAL A 17 -4.95 -6.25 -5.69
N PHE A 18 -4.41 -7.33 -6.28
CA PHE A 18 -5.12 -8.60 -6.34
C PHE A 18 -5.42 -9.12 -4.94
N ILE A 19 -4.44 -9.01 -4.03
CA ILE A 19 -4.60 -9.40 -2.62
C ILE A 19 -5.60 -8.49 -1.89
N LEU A 20 -5.74 -7.21 -2.26
CA LEU A 20 -6.73 -6.30 -1.68
C LEU A 20 -8.16 -6.51 -2.23
N SER A 21 -8.31 -7.15 -3.39
CA SER A 21 -9.60 -7.29 -4.06
C SER A 21 -10.68 -7.98 -3.21
N PRO A 22 -10.42 -9.10 -2.48
CA PRO A 22 -11.43 -9.71 -1.63
C PRO A 22 -11.92 -8.77 -0.52
N ALA A 23 -11.01 -8.02 0.11
CA ALA A 23 -11.39 -7.02 1.13
C ALA A 23 -12.32 -5.95 0.56
N ILE A 24 -12.01 -5.41 -0.62
CA ILE A 24 -12.84 -4.41 -1.30
C ILE A 24 -14.23 -4.97 -1.59
N PHE A 25 -14.33 -6.19 -2.11
CA PHE A 25 -15.62 -6.84 -2.37
C PHE A 25 -16.45 -7.01 -1.10
N ILE A 26 -15.84 -7.51 -0.02
CA ILE A 26 -16.57 -7.73 1.25
C ILE A 26 -17.05 -6.39 1.84
N PHE A 27 -16.22 -5.36 1.86
CA PHE A 27 -16.63 -4.05 2.37
C PHE A 27 -17.73 -3.41 1.52
N TYR A 28 -17.69 -3.60 0.20
CA TYR A 28 -18.73 -3.13 -0.70
C TYR A 28 -20.08 -3.79 -0.39
N PHE A 29 -20.13 -5.12 -0.29
CA PHE A 29 -21.37 -5.84 0.04
C PHE A 29 -21.89 -5.54 1.45
N ARG A 30 -21.00 -5.37 2.43
CA ARG A 30 -21.39 -5.00 3.80
C ARG A 30 -21.70 -3.51 3.97
N LYS A 31 -21.56 -2.69 2.92
CA LYS A 31 -21.78 -1.23 2.94
C LYS A 31 -20.91 -0.49 3.98
N ASP A 32 -19.74 -1.03 4.32
CA ASP A 32 -18.76 -0.32 5.17
C ASP A 32 -17.96 0.65 4.29
N TYR A 33 -18.54 1.82 4.06
CA TYR A 33 -17.94 2.84 3.19
C TYR A 33 -16.65 3.45 3.78
N LEU A 34 -16.43 3.37 5.10
CA LEU A 34 -15.23 3.90 5.74
C LEU A 34 -14.02 3.02 5.44
N ALA A 35 -14.14 1.71 5.69
CA ALA A 35 -13.09 0.75 5.36
C ALA A 35 -12.90 0.60 3.84
N LEU A 36 -14.00 0.66 3.07
CA LEU A 36 -13.94 0.59 1.61
C LEU A 36 -13.09 1.73 1.02
N ARG A 37 -13.27 2.98 1.49
CA ARG A 37 -12.50 4.13 1.00
C ARG A 37 -11.00 3.95 1.26
N PHE A 38 -10.64 3.49 2.45
CA PHE A 38 -9.24 3.22 2.78
C PHE A 38 -8.63 2.15 1.86
N ALA A 39 -9.36 1.03 1.67
CA ALA A 39 -8.91 -0.05 0.81
C ALA A 39 -8.80 0.37 -0.67
N LEU A 40 -9.76 1.15 -1.18
CA LEU A 40 -9.76 1.64 -2.56
C LEU A 40 -8.60 2.61 -2.83
N ILE A 41 -8.32 3.53 -1.91
CA ILE A 41 -7.20 4.46 -2.06
C ILE A 41 -5.87 3.71 -2.05
N THR A 42 -5.71 2.77 -1.12
CA THR A 42 -4.51 1.94 -1.04
C THR A 42 -4.32 1.11 -2.32
N ALA A 43 -5.40 0.51 -2.83
CA ALA A 43 -5.37 -0.20 -4.10
C ALA A 43 -4.99 0.73 -5.27
N ALA A 44 -5.52 1.94 -5.34
CA ALA A 44 -5.21 2.89 -6.39
C ALA A 44 -3.71 3.29 -6.41
N PHE A 45 -3.12 3.55 -5.24
CA PHE A 45 -1.70 3.89 -5.12
C PHE A 45 -0.78 2.70 -5.44
N PHE A 46 -1.16 1.48 -5.05
CA PHE A 46 -0.42 0.27 -5.43
C PHE A 46 -0.52 -0.05 -6.93
N LEU A 47 -1.69 0.20 -7.54
CA LEU A 47 -1.88 0.07 -8.98
C LEU A 47 -1.03 1.10 -9.74
N TYR A 48 -1.10 2.37 -9.31
CA TYR A 48 -0.30 3.46 -9.88
C TYR A 48 1.19 3.13 -9.86
N GLY A 49 1.69 2.66 -8.71
CA GLY A 49 3.06 2.18 -8.58
C GLY A 49 3.40 1.09 -9.60
N THR A 50 2.59 0.03 -9.66
CA THR A 50 2.84 -1.12 -10.54
C THR A 50 2.87 -0.71 -12.02
N ILE A 51 1.96 0.18 -12.44
CA ILE A 51 1.87 0.68 -13.82
C ILE A 51 3.10 1.50 -14.17
N ILE A 52 3.58 2.36 -13.27
CA ILE A 52 4.65 3.32 -13.58
C ILE A 52 6.04 2.70 -13.39
N HIS A 53 6.18 1.67 -12.55
CA HIS A 53 7.45 0.97 -12.31
C HIS A 53 8.26 0.63 -13.60
N PRO A 54 7.69 0.03 -14.67
CA PRO A 54 8.44 -0.25 -15.90
C PRO A 54 8.90 1.02 -16.62
N TYR A 55 8.03 2.03 -16.73
CA TYR A 55 8.36 3.30 -17.40
C TYR A 55 9.44 4.09 -16.64
N LEU A 56 9.37 4.11 -15.31
CA LEU A 56 10.40 4.69 -14.44
C LEU A 56 11.75 3.99 -14.62
N LYS A 57 11.74 2.66 -14.72
CA LYS A 57 12.96 1.87 -14.90
C LYS A 57 13.62 2.15 -16.26
N GLU A 58 12.81 2.34 -17.30
CA GLU A 58 13.30 2.68 -18.64
C GLU A 58 13.86 4.11 -18.70
N PHE A 59 13.18 5.07 -18.05
CA PHE A 59 13.62 6.46 -17.96
C PHE A 59 14.90 6.64 -17.10
N ASP A 60 15.06 5.85 -16.04
CA ASP A 60 16.16 5.93 -15.09
C ASP A 60 17.31 4.95 -15.42
N ASN A 61 17.37 4.43 -16.65
CA ASN A 61 18.45 3.58 -17.14
C ASN A 61 19.75 4.40 -17.22
N GLY A 62 20.57 4.33 -16.16
CA GLY A 62 21.91 4.92 -16.09
C GLY A 62 22.19 5.70 -14.81
N ILE A 63 21.16 6.27 -14.16
CA ILE A 63 21.30 7.11 -12.97
C ILE A 63 20.77 6.39 -11.72
N TYR A 64 19.68 5.63 -11.84
CA TYR A 64 19.09 4.80 -10.79
C TYR A 64 18.69 5.55 -9.50
N VAL A 65 18.39 6.84 -9.61
CA VAL A 65 18.11 7.77 -8.50
C VAL A 65 16.64 8.18 -8.50
N TYR A 66 16.09 8.49 -9.68
CA TYR A 66 14.77 9.11 -9.82
C TYR A 66 13.63 8.19 -9.35
N ARG A 67 13.79 6.86 -9.46
CA ARG A 67 12.76 5.94 -8.95
C ARG A 67 12.49 6.14 -7.46
N TYR A 68 13.52 6.28 -6.63
CA TYR A 68 13.34 6.35 -5.18
C TYR A 68 12.64 7.63 -4.76
N LEU A 69 12.88 8.72 -5.48
CA LEU A 69 12.20 9.99 -5.25
C LEU A 69 10.72 9.92 -5.62
N VAL A 70 10.39 9.30 -6.76
CA VAL A 70 9.00 9.12 -7.19
C VAL A 70 8.25 8.16 -6.27
N TRP A 71 8.90 7.07 -5.83
CA TRP A 71 8.33 6.18 -4.83
C TRP A 71 8.08 6.91 -3.50
N ALA A 72 9.02 7.75 -3.06
CA ALA A 72 8.91 8.38 -1.74
C ALA A 72 7.80 9.41 -1.76
N PHE A 73 7.71 10.13 -2.89
CA PHE A 73 6.61 11.04 -3.15
C PHE A 73 5.26 10.31 -3.20
N ASN A 74 5.18 9.14 -3.84
CA ASN A 74 3.96 8.33 -3.89
C ASN A 74 3.51 7.92 -2.48
N ASP A 75 4.43 7.45 -1.63
CA ASP A 75 4.11 7.05 -0.26
C ASP A 75 3.69 8.25 0.60
N ILE A 76 4.39 9.39 0.48
CA ILE A 76 4.01 10.64 1.17
C ILE A 76 2.65 11.14 0.70
N ALA A 77 2.35 11.07 -0.60
CA ALA A 77 1.06 11.47 -1.16
C ALA A 77 -0.07 10.57 -0.65
N TRP A 78 0.18 9.25 -0.54
CA TRP A 78 -0.76 8.32 0.10
C TRP A 78 -0.99 8.69 1.56
N MET A 79 0.09 8.93 2.32
CA MET A 79 0.03 9.31 3.74
C MET A 79 -0.77 10.60 3.92
N ALA A 80 -0.50 11.63 3.12
CA ALA A 80 -1.21 12.91 3.17
C ALA A 80 -2.70 12.76 2.85
N LEU A 81 -3.05 11.98 1.83
CA LEU A 81 -4.44 11.75 1.43
C LEU A 81 -5.22 10.99 2.51
N ILE A 82 -4.64 9.93 3.07
CA ILE A 82 -5.26 9.15 4.15
C ILE A 82 -5.41 10.00 5.42
N ALA A 83 -4.39 10.77 5.78
CA ALA A 83 -4.46 11.68 6.93
C ALA A 83 -5.56 12.73 6.75
N TYR A 84 -5.66 13.34 5.56
CA TYR A 84 -6.72 14.28 5.23
C TYR A 84 -8.11 13.65 5.37
N LEU A 85 -8.29 12.43 4.88
CA LEU A 85 -9.57 11.73 4.99
C LEU A 85 -9.89 11.26 6.41
N GLY A 86 -8.87 10.92 7.20
CA GLY A 86 -8.99 10.64 8.63
C GLY A 86 -9.49 11.85 9.40
N LEU A 87 -8.96 13.05 9.12
CA LEU A 87 -9.42 14.31 9.73
C LEU A 87 -10.84 14.72 9.32
N LYS A 88 -11.35 14.19 8.21
CA LYS A 88 -12.72 14.43 7.72
C LYS A 88 -13.71 13.32 8.14
N ASP A 89 -13.29 12.42 9.02
CA ASP A 89 -14.06 11.25 9.45
C ASP A 89 -14.58 10.40 8.27
N LYS A 90 -13.86 10.39 7.14
CA LYS A 90 -14.21 9.61 5.95
C LYS A 90 -13.60 8.21 5.96
N VAL A 91 -12.75 7.93 6.95
CA VAL A 91 -12.03 6.67 7.21
C VAL A 91 -11.94 6.48 8.72
N TYR A 92 -11.82 5.24 9.21
CA TYR A 92 -11.58 4.97 10.63
C TYR A 92 -10.26 5.59 11.11
N LEU A 93 -10.32 6.42 12.16
CA LEU A 93 -9.15 7.11 12.72
C LEU A 93 -8.05 6.12 13.16
N TRP A 94 -8.42 5.02 13.82
CA TRP A 94 -7.45 4.01 14.25
C TRP A 94 -6.77 3.32 13.06
N GLN A 95 -7.50 3.08 11.97
CA GLN A 95 -6.97 2.48 10.74
C GLN A 95 -6.02 3.45 10.04
N CYS A 96 -6.37 4.74 10.04
CA CYS A 96 -5.51 5.82 9.59
C CYS A 96 -4.20 5.84 10.39
N VAL A 97 -4.26 5.92 11.73
CA VAL A 97 -3.05 5.96 12.58
C VAL A 97 -2.15 4.74 12.36
N LEU A 98 -2.71 3.53 12.35
CA LEU A 98 -1.93 2.31 12.08
C LEU A 98 -1.32 2.32 10.68
N GLY A 99 -2.07 2.74 9.67
CA GLY A 99 -1.57 2.86 8.30
C GLY A 99 -0.38 3.82 8.19
N GLN A 100 -0.45 4.97 8.85
CA GLN A 100 0.67 5.93 8.89
C GLN A 100 1.91 5.34 9.56
N LEU A 101 1.75 4.65 10.70
CA LEU A 101 2.86 4.05 11.44
C LEU A 101 3.57 2.95 10.63
N VAL A 102 2.83 2.19 9.82
CA VAL A 102 3.41 1.18 8.94
C VAL A 102 4.10 1.83 7.74
N VAL A 103 3.41 2.75 7.06
CA VAL A 103 3.87 3.29 5.78
C VAL A 103 5.02 4.28 5.92
N ILE A 104 5.14 5.01 7.04
CA ILE A 104 6.20 6.02 7.23
C ILE A 104 7.63 5.46 7.05
N MET A 105 7.81 4.17 7.29
CA MET A 105 9.09 3.51 7.09
C MET A 105 9.49 3.40 5.62
N ALA A 106 8.53 3.36 4.69
CA ALA A 106 8.81 3.23 3.25
C ALA A 106 9.50 4.47 2.64
N PRO A 107 8.97 5.71 2.79
CA PRO A 107 9.64 6.89 2.25
C PRO A 107 10.98 7.14 2.97
N ILE A 108 11.10 6.81 4.27
CA ILE A 108 12.38 6.89 4.99
C ILE A 108 13.41 5.96 4.34
N LEU A 109 13.07 4.70 4.07
CA LEU A 109 13.97 3.74 3.43
C LEU A 109 14.33 4.13 2.01
N GLN A 110 13.39 4.71 1.26
CA GLN A 110 13.62 5.17 -0.10
C GLN A 110 14.54 6.38 -0.15
N LEU A 111 14.36 7.35 0.75
CA LEU A 111 15.28 8.50 0.88
C LEU A 111 16.65 8.07 1.41
N PHE A 112 16.70 7.14 2.36
CA PHE A 112 17.97 6.58 2.84
C PHE A 112 18.73 5.89 1.69
N ARG A 113 18.03 5.10 0.85
CA ARG A 113 18.66 4.46 -0.30
C ARG A 113 19.12 5.47 -1.36
N LEU A 114 18.38 6.57 -1.53
CA LEU A 114 18.76 7.68 -2.39
C LEU A 114 20.08 8.32 -1.95
N VAL A 115 20.20 8.64 -0.65
CA VAL A 115 21.41 9.24 -0.06
C VAL A 115 22.58 8.27 -0.11
N ASP A 116 22.37 7.01 0.28
CA ASP A 116 23.41 5.98 0.29
C ASP A 116 23.99 5.73 -1.11
N ARG A 117 23.15 5.70 -2.15
CA ARG A 117 23.63 5.55 -3.53
C ARG A 117 24.48 6.73 -4.01
N HIS A 118 24.24 7.93 -3.49
CA HIS A 118 25.01 9.11 -3.84
C HIS A 118 26.34 9.20 -3.07
N LEU A 119 26.37 8.71 -1.82
CA LEU A 119 27.53 8.87 -0.94
C LEU A 119 28.45 7.65 -0.91
N TRP A 120 27.91 6.43 -0.73
CA TRP A 120 28.70 5.27 -0.32
C TRP A 120 28.44 3.96 -1.10
N ASP A 121 27.40 3.90 -1.94
CA ASP A 121 26.94 2.73 -2.72
C ASP A 121 27.10 1.38 -1.99
N LEU A 122 26.69 1.35 -0.71
CA LEU A 122 26.89 0.19 0.14
C LEU A 122 25.94 -0.95 -0.26
N SER A 123 26.49 -2.15 -0.38
CA SER A 123 25.71 -3.37 -0.63
C SER A 123 24.69 -3.67 0.49
N TYR A 124 24.98 -3.23 1.72
CA TYR A 124 24.13 -3.42 2.91
C TYR A 124 22.77 -2.70 2.81
N SER A 125 22.74 -1.46 2.33
CA SER A 125 21.52 -0.67 2.16
C SER A 125 20.55 -1.29 1.15
N THR A 126 21.10 -1.91 0.10
CA THR A 126 20.30 -2.64 -0.90
C THR A 126 19.57 -3.83 -0.28
N TYR A 127 20.24 -4.56 0.61
CA TYR A 127 19.65 -5.73 1.27
C TYR A 127 18.52 -5.30 2.22
N ILE A 128 18.75 -4.29 3.05
CA ILE A 128 17.71 -3.73 3.94
C ILE A 128 16.49 -3.28 3.14
N TYR A 129 16.72 -2.52 2.07
CA TYR A 129 15.64 -2.00 1.22
C TYR A 129 14.78 -3.13 0.62
N LYS A 130 15.42 -4.14 0.03
CA LYS A 130 14.71 -5.26 -0.59
C LYS A 130 13.97 -6.13 0.41
N THR A 131 14.46 -6.21 1.65
CA THR A 131 13.84 -7.03 2.69
C THR A 131 12.68 -6.29 3.36
N LEU A 132 12.86 -5.03 3.75
CA LEU A 132 11.87 -4.28 4.54
C LEU A 132 10.70 -3.75 3.72
N LEU A 133 10.91 -3.33 2.46
CA LEU A 133 9.84 -2.75 1.65
C LEU A 133 8.67 -3.74 1.41
N PRO A 134 8.89 -5.03 1.10
CA PRO A 134 7.82 -6.02 1.05
C PRO A 134 7.07 -6.16 2.37
N PHE A 135 7.77 -6.14 3.53
CA PHE A 135 7.10 -6.23 4.83
C PHE A 135 6.20 -5.03 5.10
N ILE A 136 6.62 -3.83 4.71
CA ILE A 136 5.81 -2.62 4.84
C ILE A 136 4.55 -2.75 3.97
N ASN A 137 4.70 -3.17 2.71
CA ASN A 137 3.56 -3.39 1.82
C ASN A 137 2.58 -4.44 2.36
N ILE A 138 3.08 -5.57 2.89
CA ILE A 138 2.27 -6.58 3.56
C ILE A 138 1.55 -5.97 4.76
N GLY A 139 2.26 -5.20 5.59
CA GLY A 139 1.67 -4.49 6.73
C GLY A 139 0.52 -3.59 6.32
N THR A 140 0.69 -2.80 5.26
CA THR A 140 -0.37 -1.92 4.72
C THR A 140 -1.57 -2.73 4.24
N VAL A 141 -1.35 -3.87 3.57
CA VAL A 141 -2.44 -4.78 3.18
C VAL A 141 -3.16 -5.33 4.42
N VAL A 142 -2.42 -5.78 5.43
CA VAL A 142 -3.01 -6.28 6.69
C VAL A 142 -3.89 -5.21 7.33
N VAL A 143 -3.45 -3.94 7.36
CA VAL A 143 -4.25 -2.81 7.88
C VAL A 143 -5.56 -2.63 7.10
N CYS A 144 -5.59 -2.89 5.79
CA CYS A 144 -6.83 -2.90 5.02
C CYS A 144 -7.79 -4.02 5.44
N TYR A 145 -7.28 -5.16 5.92
CA TYR A 145 -8.07 -6.32 6.35
C TYR A 145 -8.52 -6.25 7.82
N LEU A 146 -7.88 -5.44 8.67
CA LEU A 146 -8.21 -5.35 10.11
C LEU A 146 -9.70 -5.06 10.40
N PRO A 147 -10.40 -4.15 9.67
CA PRO A 147 -11.82 -3.93 9.91
C PRO A 147 -12.68 -5.19 9.70
N LEU A 148 -12.32 -6.08 8.78
CA LEU A 148 -13.03 -7.36 8.58
C LEU A 148 -12.89 -8.27 9.79
N ILE A 149 -11.68 -8.38 10.35
CA ILE A 149 -11.41 -9.21 11.53
C ILE A 149 -12.20 -8.67 12.73
N TYR A 150 -12.24 -7.35 12.90
CA TYR A 150 -13.01 -6.70 13.95
C TYR A 150 -14.51 -7.00 13.83
N ILE A 151 -15.08 -6.90 12.62
CA ILE A 151 -16.49 -7.23 12.38
C ILE A 151 -16.79 -8.70 12.67
N LEU A 152 -15.95 -9.62 12.17
CA LEU A 152 -16.13 -11.07 12.38
C LEU A 152 -16.03 -11.49 13.86
N THR A 153 -15.20 -10.81 14.64
CA THR A 153 -15.06 -11.09 16.07
C THR A 153 -16.15 -10.45 16.92
N LYS A 154 -16.69 -9.30 16.48
CA LYS A 154 -17.83 -8.64 17.13
C LYS A 154 -19.13 -9.40 16.92
N ASP A 155 -19.41 -9.87 15.71
CA ASP A 155 -20.62 -10.66 15.41
C ASP A 155 -20.64 -11.99 16.20
N LYS A 156 -19.47 -12.61 16.44
CA LYS A 156 -19.35 -13.82 17.27
C LYS A 156 -19.61 -13.60 18.77
N LYS A 157 -19.44 -12.38 19.27
CA LYS A 157 -19.77 -12.04 20.67
C LYS A 157 -21.26 -11.76 20.88
N SER A 158 -22.08 -11.76 19.84
CA SER A 158 -23.51 -11.45 19.91
C SER A 158 -24.43 -12.64 19.54
N PRO A 159 -24.25 -13.81 20.17
CA PRO A 159 -25.43 -14.64 20.47
C PRO A 159 -25.46 -15.15 21.93
N ALA A 160 -25.02 -14.36 22.91
CA ALA A 160 -25.03 -14.79 24.32
C ALA A 160 -25.38 -13.69 25.34
N SER A 161 -26.29 -12.77 25.00
CA SER A 161 -26.98 -12.01 26.04
C SER A 161 -28.41 -11.64 25.60
N GLN A 162 -29.34 -12.41 26.18
CA GLN A 162 -30.77 -12.13 26.40
C GLN A 162 -31.72 -12.40 25.23
#